data_AF-A0A939JJ21-F1
#
_entry.id   AF-A0A939JJ21-F1
#
_cell.length_a   1.000
_cell.length_b   1.000
_cell.length_c   1.000
_cell.angle_alpha   90.00
_cell.angle_beta   90.00
_cell.angle_gamma   90.00
#
_symmetry.space_group_name_H-M   'P 1'
#
loop_
_entity.id
_entity.type
_entity.pdbx_description
1 polymer ?
#
loop_
_entity_poly.entity_id
_entity_poly.type
_entity_poly.pdbx_seq_one_letter_code
_entity_poly.pdbx_strand_id
1 'polypeptide(L)'
;ALTFDAGPGRDTAELLDILKAKRVNATFFLLGNDIQTRPQLVTREAMEGHEVGNHSWTHPRLTEVSDAEIRRELSRVQDRVKQLTGRTPTLMRPP
;
A
#
# COMPACT_ATOMS: atom_id res chain seq x y z
N ALA A 1 9.17 13.68 1.87
CA ALA A 1 8.55 12.71 0.97
C ALA A 1 7.04 12.91 0.99
N LEU A 2 6.36 12.84 -0.16
CA LEU A 2 4.90 12.78 -0.17
C LEU A 2 4.46 11.35 0.14
N THR A 3 3.51 11.20 1.05
CA THR A 3 3.00 9.89 1.44
C THR A 3 1.48 9.89 1.47
N PHE A 4 0.87 8.82 0.99
CA PHE A 4 -0.58 8.66 0.93
C PHE A 4 -0.97 7.34 1.60
N ASP A 5 -1.95 7.40 2.50
CA ASP A 5 -2.42 6.25 3.28
C ASP A 5 -3.80 5.80 2.78
N ALA A 6 -4.18 4.58 3.17
CA ALA A 6 -5.50 3.99 2.89
C ALA A 6 -5.86 3.92 1.39
N GLY A 7 -4.86 3.63 0.55
CA GLY A 7 -5.04 3.36 -0.88
C GLY A 7 -4.86 1.87 -1.25
N PRO A 8 -5.07 1.51 -2.52
CA PRO A 8 -5.49 2.38 -3.63
C PRO A 8 -7.00 2.69 -3.59
N GLY A 9 -7.38 3.95 -3.79
CA GLY A 9 -8.77 4.42 -3.83
C GLY A 9 -9.25 4.78 -5.25
N ARG A 10 -10.46 5.34 -5.34
CA ARG A 10 -11.03 5.82 -6.62
C ARG A 10 -10.19 6.91 -7.30
N ASP A 11 -9.53 7.75 -6.52
CA ASP A 11 -8.80 8.93 -6.99
C ASP A 11 -7.31 8.62 -7.24
N THR A 12 -6.85 7.40 -6.90
CA THR A 12 -5.44 7.01 -7.02
C THR A 12 -4.94 7.07 -8.46
N ALA A 13 -5.75 6.69 -9.45
CA ALA A 13 -5.34 6.74 -10.85
C ALA A 13 -5.02 8.17 -11.32
N GLU A 14 -5.86 9.14 -10.96
CA GLU A 14 -5.65 10.56 -11.27
C GLU A 14 -4.44 11.11 -10.53
N LEU A 15 -4.26 10.74 -9.25
CA LEU A 15 -3.10 11.12 -8.47
C LEU A 15 -1.79 10.64 -9.12
N LEU A 16 -1.74 9.40 -9.61
CA LEU A 16 -0.59 8.86 -10.32
C LEU A 16 -0.28 9.65 -11.60
N ASP A 17 -1.31 10.03 -12.37
CA ASP A 17 -1.14 10.87 -13.56
C ASP A 17 -0.52 12.23 -13.22
N ILE A 18 -0.99 12.87 -12.14
CA ILE A 18 -0.46 14.14 -11.64
C ILE A 18 1.01 13.97 -11.21
N LEU A 19 1.32 12.95 -10.41
CA LEU A 19 2.67 12.68 -9.92
C LEU A 19 3.65 12.45 -11.08
N LYS A 20 3.25 11.67 -12.08
CA LYS A 20 4.02 11.43 -13.30
C LYS A 20 4.26 12.72 -14.09
N ALA A 21 3.23 13.54 -14.30
CA ALA A 21 3.36 14.83 -14.99
C ALA A 21 4.31 15.79 -14.26
N LYS A 22 4.32 15.75 -12.93
CA LYS A 22 5.23 16.54 -12.08
C LYS A 22 6.61 15.90 -11.89
N ARG A 23 6.83 14.68 -12.38
CA ARG A 23 8.05 13.88 -12.19
C ARG A 23 8.41 13.71 -10.71
N VAL A 24 7.40 13.44 -9.89
CA VAL A 24 7.55 13.24 -8.45
C VAL A 24 7.24 11.79 -8.10
N ASN A 25 8.10 11.17 -7.31
CA ASN A 25 7.84 9.86 -6.72
C ASN A 25 7.29 10.04 -5.30
N ALA A 26 6.32 9.21 -4.92
CA ALA A 26 5.70 9.20 -3.60
C ALA A 26 5.79 7.82 -2.94
N THR A 27 5.32 7.73 -1.70
CA THR A 27 5.14 6.45 -0.98
C THR A 27 3.66 6.23 -0.71
N PHE A 28 3.14 5.06 -1.07
CA PHE A 28 1.75 4.68 -0.83
C PHE A 28 1.69 3.59 0.23
N PHE A 29 1.02 3.83 1.34
CA PHE A 29 0.78 2.83 2.39
C PHE A 29 -0.57 2.17 2.15
N LEU A 30 -0.53 0.91 1.72
CA LEU A 30 -1.69 0.23 1.16
C LEU A 30 -2.46 -0.59 2.18
N LEU A 31 -3.78 -0.61 1.99
CA LEU A 31 -4.74 -1.35 2.81
C LEU A 31 -5.13 -2.67 2.14
N GLY A 32 -5.27 -3.74 2.93
CA GLY A 32 -5.62 -5.07 2.41
C GLY A 32 -6.85 -5.11 1.51
N ASN A 33 -7.97 -4.54 1.97
CA ASN A 33 -9.23 -4.51 1.21
C ASN A 33 -9.09 -3.77 -0.14
N ASP A 34 -8.33 -2.68 -0.17
CA ASP A 34 -8.14 -1.86 -1.37
C ASP A 34 -7.19 -2.53 -2.38
N ILE A 35 -6.15 -3.21 -1.90
CA ILE A 35 -5.28 -4.05 -2.75
C ILE A 35 -6.09 -5.15 -3.45
N GLN A 36 -7.07 -5.75 -2.76
CA GLN A 36 -7.92 -6.80 -3.36
C GLN A 36 -8.85 -6.26 -4.44
N THR A 37 -9.41 -5.06 -4.23
CA THR A 37 -10.39 -4.48 -5.15
C THR A 37 -9.75 -3.75 -6.33
N ARG A 38 -8.50 -3.27 -6.18
CA ARG A 38 -7.79 -2.49 -7.22
C ARG A 38 -6.34 -2.96 -7.45
N PRO A 39 -6.09 -4.26 -7.70
CA PRO A 39 -4.73 -4.80 -7.83
C PRO A 39 -3.92 -4.14 -8.96
N GLN A 40 -4.58 -3.70 -10.04
CA GLN A 40 -3.95 -3.01 -11.16
C GLN A 40 -3.30 -1.68 -10.75
N LEU A 41 -3.87 -0.98 -9.76
CA LEU A 41 -3.30 0.29 -9.28
C LEU A 41 -2.05 0.05 -8.43
N VAL A 42 -2.02 -1.03 -7.65
CA VAL A 42 -0.81 -1.44 -6.89
C VAL A 42 0.35 -1.73 -7.84
N THR A 43 0.09 -2.49 -8.91
CA THR A 43 1.10 -2.75 -9.93
C THR A 43 1.56 -1.46 -10.59
N ARG A 44 0.63 -0.54 -10.90
CA ARG A 44 0.93 0.76 -11.50
C ARG A 44 1.80 1.63 -10.59
N GLU A 45 1.48 1.73 -9.29
CA GLU A 45 2.28 2.44 -8.29
C GLU A 45 3.74 1.98 -8.31
N ALA A 46 3.95 0.66 -8.25
CA ALA A 46 5.29 0.08 -8.25
C ALA A 46 6.03 0.26 -9.59
N MET A 47 5.34 0.09 -10.73
CA MET A 47 5.93 0.22 -12.07
C MET A 47 6.27 1.67 -12.44
N GLU A 48 5.53 2.65 -11.92
CA GLU A 48 5.81 4.08 -12.11
C GLU A 48 6.90 4.61 -11.16
N GLY A 49 7.49 3.73 -10.34
CA GLY A 49 8.66 4.04 -9.51
C GLY A 49 8.32 4.56 -8.12
N HIS A 50 7.06 4.48 -7.69
CA HIS A 50 6.68 4.82 -6.32
C HIS A 50 7.06 3.71 -5.34
N GLU A 51 7.23 4.10 -4.08
CA GLU A 51 7.44 3.16 -2.98
C GLU A 51 6.08 2.63 -2.50
N VAL A 52 5.99 1.32 -2.29
CA VAL A 52 4.76 0.68 -1.80
C VAL A 52 5.01 0.15 -0.38
N GLY A 53 4.36 0.79 0.57
CA GLY A 53 4.39 0.47 2.00
C GLY A 53 3.12 -0.27 2.46
N ASN A 54 3.17 -0.76 3.69
CA ASN A 54 2.12 -1.54 4.32
C ASN A 54 1.29 -0.71 5.32
N HIS A 55 -0.03 -0.74 5.22
CA HIS A 55 -0.95 -0.06 6.16
C HIS A 55 -1.93 -1.01 6.85
N SER A 56 -1.49 -2.25 7.10
CA SER A 56 -2.31 -3.38 7.61
C SER A 56 -3.41 -3.84 6.65
N TRP A 57 -4.01 -4.98 6.95
CA TRP A 57 -5.01 -5.61 6.11
C TRP A 57 -6.42 -5.06 6.38
N THR A 58 -6.81 -4.96 7.64
CA THR A 58 -8.16 -4.56 8.09
C THR A 58 -8.21 -3.21 8.80
N HIS A 59 -7.07 -2.50 8.92
CA HIS A 59 -6.95 -1.23 9.65
C HIS A 59 -7.25 -1.29 11.16
N PRO A 60 -6.84 -2.35 11.91
CA PRO A 60 -7.10 -2.37 13.34
C PRO A 60 -6.13 -1.44 14.08
N ARG A 61 -6.55 -0.94 15.24
CA ARG A 61 -5.63 -0.29 16.18
C ARG A 61 -4.62 -1.33 16.68
N LEU A 62 -3.38 -1.26 16.20
CA LEU A 62 -2.38 -2.32 16.44
C LEU A 62 -2.04 -2.51 17.92
N THR A 63 -2.20 -1.47 18.74
CA THR A 63 -2.01 -1.53 20.20
C THR A 63 -3.12 -2.28 20.95
N GLU A 64 -4.24 -2.58 20.28
CA GLU A 64 -5.42 -3.23 20.85
C GLU A 64 -5.57 -4.69 20.42
N VAL A 65 -4.63 -5.22 19.63
CA VAL A 65 -4.67 -6.59 19.13
C VAL A 65 -3.41 -7.36 19.51
N SER A 66 -3.49 -8.70 19.50
CA SER A 66 -2.35 -9.57 19.84
C SER A 66 -1.21 -9.44 18.81
N ASP A 67 0.03 -9.72 19.22
CA ASP A 67 1.18 -9.83 18.31
C ASP A 67 0.93 -10.77 17.13
N ALA A 68 0.20 -11.86 17.35
CA ALA A 68 -0.16 -12.80 16.29
C ALA A 68 -1.09 -12.16 15.26
N GLU A 69 -2.00 -11.30 15.69
CA GLU A 69 -2.87 -10.51 14.81
C GLU A 69 -2.07 -9.46 14.06
N ILE A 70 -1.18 -8.71 14.74
CA ILE A 70 -0.29 -7.74 14.09
C ILE A 70 0.50 -8.42 12.96
N ARG A 71 1.07 -9.60 13.23
CA ARG A 71 1.83 -10.35 12.22
C ARG A 71 0.96 -10.75 11.04
N ARG A 72 -0.29 -11.22 11.27
CA ARG A 72 -1.24 -11.58 10.20
C ARG A 72 -1.62 -10.36 9.35
N GLU A 73 -1.93 -9.25 10.00
CA GLU A 73 -2.28 -7.99 9.36
C GLU A 73 -1.17 -7.51 8.42
N LEU A 74 0.09 -7.58 8.87
CA LEU A 74 1.24 -7.15 8.06
C LEU A 74 1.62 -8.17 6.98
N SER A 75 1.70 -9.47 7.31
CA SER A 75 2.18 -10.49 6.36
C SER A 75 1.25 -10.63 5.16
N ARG A 76 -0.07 -10.50 5.38
CA ARG A 76 -1.05 -10.64 4.29
C ARG A 76 -0.92 -9.53 3.25
N VAL A 77 -0.67 -8.30 3.67
CA VAL A 77 -0.37 -7.18 2.76
C VAL A 77 0.94 -7.45 2.02
N GLN A 78 1.99 -7.88 2.75
CA GLN A 78 3.30 -8.17 2.16
C GLN A 78 3.21 -9.24 1.05
N ASP A 79 2.55 -10.35 1.34
CA ASP A 79 2.38 -11.46 0.39
C ASP A 79 1.61 -11.00 -0.84
N ARG A 80 0.54 -10.22 -0.65
CA ARG A 80 -0.29 -9.77 -1.76
C ARG A 80 0.44 -8.76 -2.65
N VAL A 81 1.15 -7.79 -2.08
CA VAL A 81 1.96 -6.84 -2.86
C VAL A 81 3.10 -7.58 -3.59
N LYS A 82 3.74 -8.55 -2.94
CA LYS A 82 4.78 -9.38 -3.59
C LYS A 82 4.24 -10.15 -4.79
N GLN A 83 3.05 -10.73 -4.69
CA GLN A 83 2.39 -11.39 -5.82
C GLN A 83 2.13 -10.45 -7.00
N LEU A 84 1.77 -9.19 -6.73
CA LEU A 84 1.39 -8.22 -7.75
C LEU A 84 2.57 -7.49 -8.40
N THR A 85 3.68 -7.36 -7.68
CA THR A 85 4.79 -6.46 -8.04
C THR A 85 6.15 -7.13 -8.08
N GLY A 86 6.26 -8.36 -7.54
CA GLY A 86 7.53 -9.05 -7.30
C GLY A 86 8.35 -8.48 -6.12
N ARG A 87 7.87 -7.44 -5.44
CA ARG A 87 8.57 -6.76 -4.33
C ARG A 87 7.78 -6.90 -3.03
N THR A 88 8.50 -7.13 -1.93
CA THR A 88 7.91 -7.16 -0.59
C THR A 88 8.04 -5.79 0.06
N PRO A 89 6.95 -5.16 0.53
CA PRO A 89 7.00 -3.95 1.34
C PRO A 89 7.90 -4.13 2.58
N THR A 90 8.87 -3.24 2.74
CA THR A 90 9.76 -3.19 3.92
C THR A 90 9.42 -2.04 4.87
N LEU A 91 8.64 -1.06 4.39
CA LEU A 91 8.09 0.04 5.18
C LEU A 91 6.66 -0.28 5.58
N MET A 92 6.28 0.20 6.77
CA MET A 92 4.89 0.16 7.24
C MET A 92 4.52 1.49 7.92
N ARG A 93 3.22 1.78 7.96
CA ARG A 93 2.63 2.84 8.78
C ARG A 93 1.45 2.27 9.57
N PRO A 94 1.38 2.41 10.89
CA PRO A 94 0.24 1.91 11.67
C PRO A 94 -1.04 2.67 11.28
N PRO A 95 -2.19 1.99 11.28
CA PRO A 95 -3.53 2.59 11.36
C PRO A 95 -3.69 3.68 12.42
#